data_AF-A0A4R0XRZ3-F1
#
_entry.id   AF-A0A4R0XRZ3-F1
#
_cell.length_a   1.000
_cell.length_b   1.000
_cell.length_c   1.000
_cell.angle_alpha   90.00
_cell.angle_beta   90.00
_cell.angle_gamma   90.00
#
_symmetry.space_group_name_H-M   'P 1'
#
loop_
_entity.id
_entity.type
_entity.pdbx_description
1 polymer ?
#
loop_
_entity_poly.entity_id
_entity_poly.type
_entity_poly.pdbx_seq_one_letter_code
_entity_poly.pdbx_strand_id
1 'polypeptide(L)' 'MVRRKKPCFFHLEKINYIDYKDTELLGRFINNQGKILSAGVTGTCAKHQRSLSTAIKN' A
#
# COMPACT_ATOMS: atom_id res chain seq x y z
N MET A 1 18.49 -0.80 18.09
CA MET A 1 17.74 0.48 17.94
C MET A 1 16.47 0.19 17.14
N VAL A 2 15.31 0.08 17.80
CA VAL A 2 14.04 -0.20 17.12
C VAL A 2 13.67 1.05 16.30
N ARG A 3 13.82 0.98 14.96
CA ARG A 3 13.36 2.06 14.08
C ARG A 3 11.86 2.26 14.31
N ARG A 4 11.44 3.50 14.58
CA ARG A 4 10.01 3.84 14.69
C ARG A 4 9.28 3.32 13.45
N LYS A 5 8.26 2.48 13.65
CA LYS A 5 7.39 2.02 12.57
C LYS A 5 6.77 3.28 11.94
N LYS A 6 6.93 3.42 10.63
CA LYS A 6 6.21 4.47 9.89
C LYS A 6 4.71 4.24 10.10
N PRO A 7 3.93 5.31 10.35
CA PRO A 7 2.48 5.20 10.42
C PRO A 7 1.91 4.74 9.07
N CYS A 8 0.81 4.00 9.11
CA CYS A 8 0.19 3.48 7.91
C CYS A 8 -0.47 4.58 7.09
N PHE A 9 -0.04 4.72 5.83
CA PHE A 9 -0.58 5.68 4.87
C PHE A 9 -2.12 5.66 4.83
N PHE A 10 -2.71 4.47 4.63
CA PHE A 10 -4.17 4.30 4.60
C PHE A 10 -4.89 4.70 5.88
N HIS A 11 -4.27 4.51 7.06
CA HIS A 11 -4.87 4.96 8.32
C HIS A 11 -4.78 6.47 8.49
N LEU A 12 -3.70 7.09 7.99
CA LEU A 12 -3.54 8.55 8.02
C LEU A 12 -4.52 9.24 7.07
N GLU A 13 -4.68 8.71 5.87
CA GLU A 13 -5.65 9.22 4.88
C GLU A 13 -7.09 8.76 5.14
N LYS A 14 -7.33 7.93 6.17
CA LYS A 14 -8.65 7.35 6.51
C LYS A 14 -9.31 6.63 5.32
N ILE A 15 -8.50 6.01 4.48
CA ILE A 15 -8.95 5.21 3.34
C ILE A 15 -9.27 3.81 3.86
N ASN A 16 -10.56 3.50 3.95
CA ASN A 16 -11.04 2.22 4.48
C ASN A 16 -11.13 1.12 3.41
N TYR A 17 -11.18 1.50 2.14
CA TYR A 17 -11.38 0.58 1.01
C TYR A 17 -10.38 0.91 -0.11
N ILE A 18 -9.80 -0.13 -0.69
CA ILE A 18 -8.82 -0.04 -1.78
C ILE A 18 -9.47 -0.71 -2.98
N ASP A 19 -9.95 0.08 -3.94
CA ASP A 19 -10.53 -0.44 -5.18
C ASP A 19 -9.42 -0.70 -6.23
N TYR A 20 -9.64 -1.69 -7.08
CA TYR A 20 -8.74 -2.01 -8.21
C TYR A 20 -8.85 -0.96 -9.33
N LYS A 21 -9.97 -0.23 -9.39
CA LYS A 21 -10.20 0.83 -10.37
C LYS A 21 -9.38 2.10 -10.10
N ASP A 22 -8.90 2.29 -8.87
CA ASP A 22 -8.14 3.46 -8.46
C ASP A 22 -6.65 3.35 -8.89
N THR A 23 -6.42 3.35 -10.19
CA THR A 23 -5.08 3.15 -10.79
C THR A 23 -4.07 4.22 -10.36
N GLU A 24 -4.51 5.45 -10.12
CA GLU A 24 -3.66 6.54 -9.62
C GLU A 24 -3.12 6.25 -8.21
N LEU A 25 -3.97 5.69 -7.34
CA LEU A 25 -3.59 5.32 -5.98
C LEU A 25 -2.66 4.10 -6.03
N LEU A 26 -3.06 3.06 -6.76
CA LEU A 26 -2.30 1.81 -6.86
C LEU A 26 -0.93 2.02 -7.49
N GLY A 27 -0.82 2.91 -8.48
CA GLY A 27 0.44 3.26 -9.13
C GLY A 27 1.51 3.76 -8.16
N ARG A 28 1.13 4.42 -7.06
CA ARG A 28 2.07 4.87 -6.01
C ARG A 28 2.71 3.72 -5.24
N PHE A 29 2.10 2.55 -5.24
CA PHE A 29 2.55 1.35 -4.52
C PHE A 29 3.22 0.33 -5.44
N ILE A 30 3.43 0.69 -6.71
CA ILE A 30 4.06 -0.15 -7.72
C ILE A 30 5.36 0.54 -8.17
N ASN A 31 6.38 -0.25 -8.48
CA ASN A 31 7.61 0.27 -9.07
C ASN A 31 7.48 0.38 -10.60
N ASN A 32 8.46 1.02 -11.26
CA ASN A 32 8.45 1.17 -12.72
C ASN A 32 8.45 -0.18 -13.49
N GLN A 33 8.73 -1.30 -12.83
CA GLN A 33 8.71 -2.65 -13.41
C GLN A 33 7.38 -3.40 -13.16
N GLY A 34 6.37 -2.76 -12.57
CA GLY A 34 5.11 -3.42 -12.23
C GLY A 34 5.14 -4.29 -10.96
N LYS A 35 6.21 -4.22 -10.16
CA LYS A 35 6.33 -4.96 -8.89
C LYS A 35 5.77 -4.14 -7.73
N ILE A 36 5.05 -4.81 -6.83
CA ILE A 36 4.47 -4.20 -5.63
C ILE A 36 5.58 -3.83 -4.65
N LEU A 37 5.57 -2.59 -4.18
CA LEU A 37 6.51 -2.10 -3.17
C LEU A 37 6.23 -2.74 -1.79
N SER A 38 7.30 -2.96 -1.04
CA SER A 38 7.21 -3.57 0.29
C SER A 38 6.70 -2.58 1.35
N ALA A 39 6.07 -3.11 2.41
CA ALA A 39 5.55 -2.34 3.54
C ALA A 39 6.61 -1.48 4.26
N GLY A 40 7.90 -1.80 4.14
CA GLY A 40 8.98 -0.99 4.70
C GLY A 40 9.19 0.34 3.97
N VAL A 41 8.90 0.37 2.66
CA VAL A 41 9.01 1.58 1.83
C VAL A 41 7.71 2.38 1.93
N THR A 42 6.58 1.72 1.72
CA THR A 42 5.25 2.33 1.62
C THR A 42 4.64 2.66 2.98
N GLY A 43 5.14 2.06 4.07
CA GLY A 43 4.61 2.23 5.41
C GLY A 43 3.25 1.56 5.63
N THR A 44 2.76 0.74 4.71
CA THR A 44 1.44 0.09 4.82
C THR A 44 1.40 -0.95 5.93
N CYS A 45 0.27 -1.07 6.63
CA CYS A 45 0.08 -2.14 7.60
C CYS A 45 -0.22 -3.47 6.89
N ALA A 46 -0.01 -4.60 7.59
CA ALA A 46 -0.21 -5.93 7.01
C ALA A 46 -1.63 -6.15 6.46
N LYS A 47 -2.66 -5.54 7.08
CA LYS A 47 -4.06 -5.62 6.62
C LYS A 47 -4.22 -4.94 5.26
N HIS A 48 -3.84 -3.67 5.15
CA HIS A 48 -3.93 -2.92 3.90
C HIS A 48 -3.02 -3.46 2.81
N GLN A 49 -1.83 -3.98 3.16
CA GLN A 49 -0.93 -4.59 2.19
C GLN A 49 -1.55 -5.82 1.51
N ARG A 50 -2.34 -6.63 2.24
CA ARG A 50 -3.06 -7.78 1.66
C ARG A 50 -4.14 -7.30 0.69
N SER A 51 -4.98 -6.36 1.13
CA SER A 51 -6.03 -5.76 0.29
C SER A 51 -5.45 -5.13 -0.98
N LEU A 52 -4.34 -4.42 -0.85
CA LEU A 52 -3.62 -3.79 -1.95
C LEU A 52 -3.03 -4.81 -2.92
N SER A 53 -2.45 -5.91 -2.41
CA SER A 53 -1.98 -6.98 -3.28
C SER A 53 -3.11 -7.68 -4.02
N THR A 54 -4.31 -7.78 -3.44
CA THR A 54 -5.48 -8.33 -4.14
C THR A 54 -5.98 -7.35 -5.20
N ALA A 55 -6.05 -6.06 -4.87
CA ALA A 55 -6.48 -5.02 -5.80
C ALA A 55 -5.55 -4.88 -7.02
N ILE A 56 -4.23 -5.03 -6.84
CA ILE A 56 -3.25 -4.97 -7.96
C ILE A 56 -3.27 -6.23 -8.84
N LYS A 57 -3.67 -7.38 -8.28
CA LYS A 57 -3.64 -8.66 -9.00
C LYS A 57 -4.92 -8.95 -9.79
N ASN A 58 -6.03 -8.30 -9.47
CA ASN A 58 -7.28 -8.35 -10.23
C ASN A 58 -7.17 -7.48 -11.48
#